data_AF-A0A7S3Z914-F1
#
_entry.id   AF-A0A7S3Z914-F1
#
_cell.length_a   1.000
_cell.length_b   1.000
_cell.length_c   1.000
_cell.angle_alpha   90.00
_cell.angle_beta   90.00
_cell.angle_gamma   90.00
#
_symmetry.space_group_name_H-M   'P 1'
#
loop_
_entity.id
_entity.type
_entity.pdbx_description
1 polymer ?
#
loop_
_entity_poly.entity_id
_entity_poly.type
_entity_poly.pdbx_seq_one_letter_code
_entity_poly.pdbx_strand_id
1 'polypeptide(L)'
;NAMSDHRILALWALLVGAVPNRSQYTPLGSLRNHVSMRLGALPQLRNRCTKAADTRTILRSSMNTEPGLPVQVMTDIDDTVKSSGGSNIGGVYLGGVDTRFPRGQFYPGVFQFGAELSMHGISDSSTEPLPMAILTARARELIAFLEIKPTSKLCLNYKKASKKRSEFIAEKAASSEEPPGGATERRESVTENINWGVGPVLYGSVREWVIQPLMAERKFENFLQLRESLRGQEKRGFVFIGDTGLYDRQAGLRMIDAHPDEVLAIFLHDVTSTEDSPLDTQDYLHNGVPVVHFKTYIGAALKAFQLGLLSRDAVDRIIQAAKLASTKLPDRRIAELMYDEMLAEKTIAKMSLETPQSRDLKQAMSIAFREAGLDSGMILDDDFF
;
A
#
# COMPACT_ATOMS: atom_id res chain seq x y z
N ASN A 1 23.78 2.19 12.82
CA ASN A 1 22.67 1.21 12.92
C ASN A 1 22.79 0.29 14.13
N ALA A 2 23.05 0.87 15.29
CA ALA A 2 22.83 0.30 16.63
C ALA A 2 22.89 1.50 17.60
N MET A 3 21.95 2.45 17.46
CA MET A 3 21.77 3.46 18.50
C MET A 3 20.74 2.87 19.46
N SER A 4 21.24 2.56 20.66
CA SER A 4 20.62 1.70 21.66
C SER A 4 19.28 2.23 22.14
N ASP A 5 18.33 1.30 22.31
CA ASP A 5 17.02 1.49 22.92
C ASP A 5 17.08 2.26 24.25
N HIS A 6 18.24 2.28 24.93
CA HIS A 6 18.52 3.06 26.13
C HIS A 6 18.26 4.57 26.00
N ARG A 7 18.49 5.20 24.83
CA ARG A 7 18.25 6.65 24.68
C ARG A 7 16.77 6.99 24.49
N ILE A 8 16.03 6.12 23.79
CA ILE A 8 14.57 6.24 23.66
C ILE A 8 13.90 5.95 25.00
N LEU A 9 14.38 4.94 25.74
CA LEU A 9 13.96 4.65 27.12
C LEU A 9 14.25 5.81 28.07
N ALA A 10 15.42 6.46 27.96
CA ALA A 10 15.76 7.62 28.79
C ALA A 10 14.86 8.83 28.48
N LEU A 11 14.55 9.08 27.20
CA LEU A 11 13.60 10.12 26.81
C LEU A 11 12.17 9.79 27.26
N TRP A 12 11.76 8.52 27.20
CA TRP A 12 10.47 8.05 27.70
C TRP A 12 10.36 8.22 29.22
N ALA A 13 11.40 7.86 29.98
CA ALA A 13 11.45 8.07 31.42
C ALA A 13 11.37 9.57 31.81
N LEU A 14 11.90 10.45 30.97
CA LEU A 14 11.78 11.91 31.11
C LEU A 14 10.38 12.43 30.74
N LEU A 15 9.74 11.88 29.72
CA LEU A 15 8.43 12.31 29.23
C LEU A 15 7.25 11.74 30.05
N VAL A 16 7.41 10.55 30.64
CA VAL A 16 6.39 9.86 31.47
C VAL A 16 6.67 10.08 32.97
N GLY A 17 7.44 11.12 33.31
CA GLY A 17 7.84 11.43 34.67
C GLY A 17 6.69 11.35 35.70
N ALA A 18 6.87 10.44 36.67
CA ALA A 18 6.14 10.31 37.93
C ALA A 18 4.62 10.04 37.85
N VAL A 19 4.22 8.81 37.52
CA VAL A 19 2.97 8.24 38.04
C VAL A 19 3.29 7.49 39.33
N PRO A 20 2.72 7.86 40.50
CA PRO A 20 2.94 7.13 41.73
C PRO A 20 2.37 5.71 41.62
N ASN A 21 3.18 4.76 42.08
CA ASN A 21 2.84 3.38 42.33
C ASN A 21 1.49 3.29 43.10
N ARG A 22 0.41 2.87 42.43
CA ARG A 22 -0.80 2.38 43.11
C ARG A 22 -0.91 0.88 42.89
N SER A 23 -0.31 0.15 43.82
CA SER A 23 -0.76 -1.17 44.20
C SER A 23 -2.23 -1.06 44.66
N GLN A 24 -3.15 -1.73 43.96
CA GLN A 24 -4.37 -2.33 44.50
C GLN A 24 -5.20 -2.88 43.33
N TYR A 25 -4.97 -4.13 42.98
CA TYR A 25 -6.04 -5.00 42.50
C TYR A 25 -5.86 -6.37 43.17
N THR A 26 -6.85 -6.70 43.98
CA THR A 26 -7.05 -7.98 44.65
C THR A 26 -7.43 -9.07 43.64
N PRO A 27 -7.07 -10.35 43.88
CA PRO A 27 -7.36 -11.44 42.96
C PRO A 27 -8.79 -11.98 43.18
N LEU A 28 -9.63 -11.90 42.15
CA LEU A 28 -10.78 -12.80 41.95
C LEU A 28 -10.25 -13.92 41.05
N GLY A 29 -10.27 -15.19 41.39
CA GLY A 29 -11.34 -15.94 42.04
C GLY A 29 -11.56 -17.16 41.17
N SER A 30 -10.93 -18.27 41.55
CA SER A 30 -11.12 -19.60 40.98
C SER A 30 -12.60 -19.93 40.82
N LEU A 31 -13.02 -20.27 39.61
CA LEU A 31 -14.21 -21.09 39.37
C LEU A 31 -14.00 -21.93 38.10
N ARG A 32 -13.45 -23.13 38.35
CA ARG A 32 -13.70 -24.31 37.53
C ARG A 32 -15.21 -24.48 37.38
N ASN A 33 -15.69 -24.61 36.14
CA ASN A 33 -16.87 -25.41 35.88
C ASN A 33 -16.64 -26.29 34.66
N HIS A 34 -16.72 -27.59 34.93
CA HIS A 34 -16.81 -28.65 33.95
C HIS A 34 -18.09 -28.51 33.12
N VAL A 35 -17.95 -28.55 31.80
CA VAL A 35 -18.99 -29.13 30.94
C VAL A 35 -18.32 -30.14 30.03
N SER A 36 -18.55 -31.40 30.37
CA SER A 36 -18.33 -32.58 29.55
C SER A 36 -19.50 -32.71 28.59
N MET A 37 -19.26 -32.68 27.27
CA MET A 37 -20.15 -33.34 26.30
C MET A 37 -19.37 -33.88 25.10
N ARG A 38 -19.16 -35.20 25.18
CA ARG A 38 -19.24 -36.25 24.15
C ARG A 38 -18.86 -35.94 22.68
N LEU A 39 -17.87 -36.71 22.24
CA LEU A 39 -17.60 -37.16 20.87
C LEU A 39 -18.87 -37.65 20.14
N GLY A 40 -19.05 -37.17 18.91
CA GLY A 40 -19.99 -37.71 17.94
C GLY A 40 -19.83 -37.07 16.55
N ALA A 41 -19.24 -37.85 15.63
CA ALA A 41 -19.42 -37.84 14.15
C ALA A 41 -19.07 -36.60 13.28
N LEU A 42 -18.12 -36.83 12.36
CA LEU A 42 -17.81 -36.15 11.08
C LEU A 42 -19.06 -35.99 10.15
N PRO A 43 -19.05 -35.33 8.96
CA PRO A 43 -18.15 -34.35 8.32
C PRO A 43 -18.89 -33.11 7.70
N GLN A 44 -18.35 -31.89 7.79
CA GLN A 44 -18.88 -30.73 7.02
C GLN A 44 -17.74 -29.80 6.55
N LEU A 45 -16.77 -30.37 5.82
CA LEU A 45 -15.82 -29.64 4.97
C LEU A 45 -16.30 -29.75 3.51
N ARG A 46 -17.40 -29.08 3.20
CA ARG A 46 -17.87 -28.76 1.83
C ARG A 46 -18.99 -27.73 1.98
N ASN A 47 -18.96 -26.68 1.15
CA ASN A 47 -19.95 -25.59 1.08
C ASN A 47 -19.67 -24.31 1.89
N ARG A 48 -18.45 -23.77 1.76
CA ARG A 48 -18.22 -22.31 1.88
C ARG A 48 -17.48 -21.77 0.64
N CYS A 49 -18.02 -22.06 -0.53
CA CYS A 49 -17.73 -21.37 -1.78
C CYS A 49 -19.08 -20.93 -2.35
N THR A 50 -19.59 -19.79 -1.90
CA THR A 50 -20.75 -19.06 -2.47
C THR A 50 -21.02 -17.86 -1.59
N LYS A 51 -20.16 -16.84 -1.71
CA LYS A 51 -20.36 -15.44 -1.26
C LYS A 51 -19.16 -14.52 -1.55
N ALA A 52 -18.15 -14.99 -2.29
CA ALA A 52 -17.28 -14.13 -3.08
C ALA A 52 -18.03 -13.65 -4.33
N ALA A 53 -19.19 -13.00 -4.12
CA ALA A 53 -19.78 -12.16 -5.16
C ALA A 53 -18.74 -11.10 -5.53
N ASP A 54 -18.58 -10.92 -6.82
CA ASP A 54 -17.29 -10.74 -7.46
C ASP A 54 -16.69 -9.36 -7.16
N THR A 55 -15.77 -9.30 -6.19
CA THR A 55 -14.97 -8.10 -5.89
C THR A 55 -14.26 -7.57 -7.14
N ARG A 56 -13.98 -8.44 -8.14
CA ARG A 56 -13.41 -8.05 -9.44
C ARG A 56 -14.36 -7.21 -10.29
N THR A 57 -15.67 -7.47 -10.22
CA THR A 57 -16.69 -6.74 -10.98
C THR A 57 -16.95 -5.36 -10.37
N ILE A 58 -16.86 -5.27 -9.05
CA ILE A 58 -17.03 -4.02 -8.29
C ILE A 58 -15.82 -3.08 -8.49
N LEU A 59 -14.58 -3.60 -8.47
CA LEU A 59 -13.37 -2.80 -8.64
C LEU A 59 -13.16 -2.29 -10.08
N ARG A 60 -13.66 -3.01 -11.09
CA ARG A 60 -13.50 -2.66 -12.52
C ARG A 60 -14.41 -1.54 -13.01
N SER A 61 -15.58 -1.33 -12.38
CA SER A 61 -16.60 -0.44 -12.94
C SER A 61 -16.48 1.03 -12.50
N SER A 62 -15.57 1.38 -11.58
CA SER A 62 -15.60 2.68 -10.89
C SER A 62 -14.69 3.75 -11.51
N MET A 63 -13.94 3.43 -12.57
CA MET A 63 -13.05 4.39 -13.24
C MET A 63 -13.49 4.64 -14.68
N ASN A 64 -14.65 5.27 -14.83
CA ASN A 64 -14.98 6.05 -16.03
C ASN A 64 -14.71 7.51 -15.70
N THR A 65 -13.59 8.09 -16.16
CA THR A 65 -13.46 9.53 -16.49
C THR A 65 -12.01 9.91 -16.81
N GLU A 66 -11.84 10.62 -17.94
CA GLU A 66 -10.65 11.39 -18.35
C GLU A 66 -9.32 10.62 -18.57
N PRO A 67 -8.41 11.09 -19.44
CA PRO A 67 -7.02 10.63 -19.46
C PRO A 67 -6.48 10.64 -18.03
N GLY A 68 -5.89 9.51 -17.60
CA GLY A 68 -5.56 9.28 -16.19
C GLY A 68 -4.91 10.51 -15.57
N LEU A 69 -5.50 11.06 -14.51
CA LEU A 69 -4.95 12.21 -13.82
C LEU A 69 -3.59 11.82 -13.23
N PRO A 70 -2.58 12.70 -13.27
CA PRO A 70 -1.33 12.49 -12.54
C PRO A 70 -1.62 12.15 -11.07
N VAL A 71 -0.83 11.26 -10.48
CA VAL A 71 -1.06 10.79 -9.10
C VAL A 71 -0.02 11.33 -8.13
N GLN A 72 -0.49 11.88 -7.01
CA GLN A 72 0.34 12.06 -5.81
C GLN A 72 0.24 10.80 -4.95
N VAL A 73 1.34 10.05 -4.86
CA VAL A 73 1.43 8.88 -3.98
C VAL A 73 1.87 9.32 -2.59
N MET A 74 1.14 8.85 -1.58
CA MET A 74 1.39 9.09 -0.17
C MET A 74 1.64 7.76 0.52
N THR A 75 2.63 7.69 1.41
CA THR A 75 2.96 6.46 2.12
C THR A 75 3.26 6.69 3.59
N ASP A 76 2.85 5.79 4.47
CA ASP A 76 3.54 5.63 5.76
C ASP A 76 4.89 4.91 5.58
N ILE A 77 5.67 4.81 6.65
CA ILE A 77 7.03 4.27 6.65
C ILE A 77 7.13 2.99 7.45
N ASP A 78 6.77 3.03 8.72
CA ASP A 78 6.90 1.88 9.59
C ASP A 78 5.75 0.91 9.29
N ASP A 79 6.05 -0.38 9.21
CA ASP A 79 5.17 -1.48 8.77
C ASP A 79 4.55 -1.37 7.36
N THR A 80 4.73 -0.23 6.70
CA THR A 80 4.37 -0.04 5.30
C THR A 80 5.60 -0.18 4.39
N VAL A 81 6.65 0.63 4.57
CA VAL A 81 7.88 0.60 3.75
C VAL A 81 8.96 -0.28 4.35
N LYS A 82 9.05 -0.29 5.68
CA LYS A 82 10.00 -1.11 6.43
C LYS A 82 9.34 -1.70 7.66
N SER A 83 9.73 -2.91 8.02
CA SER A 83 9.25 -3.53 9.26
C SER A 83 9.71 -2.77 10.49
N SER A 84 8.80 -2.55 11.43
CA SER A 84 9.08 -2.05 12.77
C SER A 84 9.71 -3.10 13.68
N GLY A 85 9.56 -4.40 13.35
CA GLY A 85 9.91 -5.52 14.22
C GLY A 85 9.05 -5.65 15.48
N GLY A 86 7.90 -4.96 15.55
CA GLY A 86 6.97 -5.01 16.68
C GLY A 86 7.54 -4.48 18.00
N SER A 87 8.51 -3.57 17.92
CA SER A 87 9.19 -3.00 19.10
C SER A 87 8.18 -2.31 20.03
N ASN A 88 7.97 -2.87 21.21
CA ASN A 88 7.00 -2.38 22.20
C ASN A 88 7.70 -2.05 23.53
N ILE A 89 7.43 -0.87 24.09
CA ILE A 89 7.89 -0.46 25.42
C ILE A 89 6.66 -0.03 26.24
N GLY A 90 6.41 -0.73 27.36
CA GLY A 90 5.34 -0.36 28.28
C GLY A 90 3.94 -0.43 27.67
N GLY A 91 3.71 -1.31 26.68
CA GLY A 91 2.43 -1.42 25.97
C GLY A 91 2.32 -0.53 24.73
N VAL A 92 3.30 0.33 24.46
CA VAL A 92 3.31 1.25 23.32
C VAL A 92 4.28 0.79 22.24
N TYR A 93 3.80 0.69 21.00
CA TYR A 93 4.62 0.36 19.83
C TYR A 93 5.43 1.58 19.37
N LEU A 94 6.74 1.41 19.22
CA LEU A 94 7.69 2.48 18.86
C LEU A 94 7.86 2.69 17.34
N GLY A 95 6.89 2.23 16.55
CA GLY A 95 6.89 2.38 15.09
C GLY A 95 5.83 1.53 14.40
N GLY A 96 5.51 0.36 14.95
CA GLY A 96 4.62 -0.60 14.30
C GLY A 96 4.46 -1.89 15.12
N VAL A 97 3.60 -2.77 14.65
CA VAL A 97 3.24 -4.06 15.24
C VAL A 97 3.84 -5.26 14.50
N ASP A 98 4.38 -5.08 13.29
CA ASP A 98 4.86 -6.18 12.44
C ASP A 98 6.11 -6.85 13.03
N THR A 99 5.94 -8.09 13.48
CA THR A 99 7.01 -8.94 14.01
C THR A 99 7.53 -9.95 12.98
N ARG A 100 6.95 -9.99 11.78
CA ARG A 100 7.20 -11.03 10.77
C ARG A 100 8.51 -10.85 10.01
N PHE A 101 9.08 -9.65 10.06
CA PHE A 101 10.37 -9.31 9.47
C PHE A 101 11.25 -8.60 10.51
N PRO A 102 12.58 -8.79 10.46
CA PRO A 102 13.53 -8.02 11.26
C PRO A 102 13.30 -6.51 11.19
N ARG A 103 13.45 -5.84 12.33
CA ARG A 103 13.33 -4.38 12.43
C ARG A 103 14.23 -3.67 11.42
N GLY A 104 13.65 -2.72 10.69
CA GLY A 104 14.34 -1.90 9.69
C GLY A 104 14.53 -2.57 8.33
N GLN A 105 14.08 -3.81 8.16
CA GLN A 105 14.08 -4.48 6.87
C GLN A 105 13.02 -3.88 5.95
N PHE A 106 13.42 -3.51 4.73
CA PHE A 106 12.49 -3.04 3.70
C PHE A 106 11.71 -4.20 3.10
N TYR A 107 10.43 -3.96 2.81
CA TYR A 107 9.60 -4.96 2.16
C TYR A 107 10.01 -5.14 0.69
N PRO A 108 10.06 -6.38 0.17
CA PRO A 108 10.43 -6.65 -1.22
C PRO A 108 9.49 -5.94 -2.19
N GLY A 109 10.06 -5.21 -3.17
CA GLY A 109 9.29 -4.53 -4.22
C GLY A 109 8.74 -3.15 -3.85
N VAL A 110 8.73 -2.74 -2.57
CA VAL A 110 8.07 -1.50 -2.11
C VAL A 110 8.50 -0.23 -2.84
N PHE A 111 9.81 -0.08 -3.07
CA PHE A 111 10.35 1.11 -3.71
C PHE A 111 9.96 1.19 -5.19
N GLN A 112 9.96 0.04 -5.88
CA GLN A 112 9.54 -0.01 -7.27
C GLN A 112 8.03 0.23 -7.37
N PHE A 113 7.23 -0.34 -6.46
CA PHE A 113 5.78 -0.12 -6.45
C PHE A 113 5.41 1.37 -6.32
N GLY A 114 6.01 2.09 -5.36
CA GLY A 114 5.78 3.53 -5.22
C GLY A 114 6.24 4.34 -6.44
N ALA A 115 7.38 3.98 -7.04
CA ALA A 115 7.90 4.64 -8.24
C ALA A 115 7.08 4.38 -9.50
N GLU A 116 6.43 3.22 -9.62
CA GLU A 116 5.54 2.95 -10.74
C GLU A 116 4.17 3.63 -10.57
N LEU A 117 3.64 3.67 -9.34
CA LEU A 117 2.37 4.37 -9.07
C LEU A 117 2.46 5.87 -9.31
N SER A 118 3.57 6.52 -8.96
CA SER A 118 3.75 7.97 -9.15
C SER A 118 3.76 8.39 -10.61
N MET A 119 3.88 7.43 -11.53
CA MET A 119 3.91 7.64 -12.97
C MET A 119 2.54 7.47 -13.62
N HIS A 120 1.52 7.06 -12.85
CA HIS A 120 0.17 6.97 -13.37
C HIS A 120 -0.29 8.35 -13.86
N GLY A 121 -0.94 8.35 -15.02
CA GLY A 121 -1.47 9.57 -15.62
C GLY A 121 -0.45 10.52 -16.25
N ILE A 122 0.83 10.13 -16.31
CA ILE A 122 1.87 10.92 -16.96
C ILE A 122 2.07 10.39 -18.39
N SER A 123 1.64 11.18 -19.37
CA SER A 123 1.71 10.83 -20.80
C SER A 123 3.05 11.18 -21.44
N ASP A 124 3.75 12.19 -20.92
CA ASP A 124 5.03 12.64 -21.45
C ASP A 124 6.19 12.03 -20.67
N SER A 125 7.00 11.22 -21.36
CA SER A 125 8.22 10.59 -20.81
C SER A 125 9.26 11.58 -20.25
N SER A 126 9.16 12.86 -20.60
CA SER A 126 10.02 13.94 -20.10
C SER A 126 9.49 14.62 -18.83
N THR A 127 8.23 14.37 -18.45
CA THR A 127 7.66 14.90 -17.21
C THR A 127 8.10 14.04 -16.03
N GLU A 128 8.79 14.66 -15.07
CA GLU A 128 9.13 13.98 -13.82
C GLU A 128 7.86 13.73 -13.00
N PRO A 129 7.68 12.50 -12.47
CA PRO A 129 6.57 12.22 -11.56
C PRO A 129 6.66 13.05 -10.28
N LEU A 130 5.53 13.20 -9.59
CA LEU A 130 5.57 13.80 -8.26
C LEU A 130 6.34 12.91 -7.29
N PRO A 131 7.21 13.47 -6.44
CA PRO A 131 7.91 12.72 -5.40
C PRO A 131 6.94 12.03 -4.44
N MET A 132 7.38 10.93 -3.84
CA MET A 132 6.63 10.26 -2.77
C MET A 132 6.43 11.21 -1.58
N ALA A 133 5.18 11.44 -1.19
CA ALA A 133 4.87 12.13 0.04
C ALA A 133 4.86 11.12 1.21
N ILE A 134 5.48 11.48 2.33
CA ILE A 134 5.52 10.63 3.52
C ILE A 134 4.55 11.18 4.56
N LEU A 135 3.58 10.36 4.98
CA LEU A 135 2.64 10.66 6.06
C LEU A 135 2.99 9.78 7.26
N THR A 136 3.81 10.30 8.18
CA THR A 136 4.30 9.51 9.32
C THR A 136 3.81 10.07 10.65
N ALA A 137 3.43 9.19 11.56
CA ALA A 137 3.08 9.56 12.94
C ALA A 137 4.32 9.83 13.82
N ARG A 138 5.54 9.70 13.27
CA ARG A 138 6.77 9.99 14.02
C ARG A 138 6.77 11.41 14.54
N ALA A 139 7.10 11.55 15.82
CA ALA A 139 7.11 12.82 16.53
C ALA A 139 8.12 13.82 15.93
N ARG A 140 7.61 14.97 15.49
CA ARG A 140 8.39 16.10 14.99
C ARG A 140 9.34 16.65 16.05
N GLU A 141 8.97 16.63 17.32
CA GLU A 141 9.81 17.09 18.42
C GLU A 141 11.09 16.25 18.56
N LEU A 142 11.10 15.05 17.98
CA LEU A 142 12.25 14.14 17.96
C LEU A 142 12.93 14.11 16.59
N ILE A 143 12.68 15.10 15.72
CA ILE A 143 13.21 15.13 14.35
C ILE A 143 14.74 15.02 14.33
N ALA A 144 15.47 15.61 15.27
CA ALA A 144 16.93 15.46 15.36
C ALA A 144 17.40 13.98 15.41
N PHE A 145 16.54 13.07 15.86
CA PHE A 145 16.78 11.63 15.94
C PHE A 145 15.98 10.81 14.91
N LEU A 146 14.82 11.31 14.47
CA LEU A 146 13.87 10.58 13.62
C LEU A 146 13.80 11.09 12.18
N GLU A 147 14.55 12.14 11.86
CA GLU A 147 14.59 12.76 10.54
C GLU A 147 14.95 11.74 9.45
N ILE A 148 14.10 11.68 8.43
CA ILE A 148 14.38 10.97 7.19
C ILE A 148 15.29 11.86 6.34
N LYS A 149 16.60 11.67 6.49
CA LYS A 149 17.59 12.43 5.72
C LYS A 149 17.57 12.03 4.23
N PRO A 150 17.89 12.95 3.30
CA PRO A 150 18.03 12.63 1.88
C PRO A 150 19.03 11.51 1.58
N THR A 151 20.05 11.35 2.43
CA THR A 151 21.06 10.28 2.35
C THR A 151 20.62 8.97 3.00
N SER A 152 19.41 8.91 3.56
CA SER A 152 18.90 7.68 4.17
C SER A 152 18.72 6.59 3.12
N LYS A 153 18.88 5.33 3.55
CA LYS A 153 18.65 4.17 2.67
C LYS A 153 17.27 4.20 2.02
N LEU A 154 16.28 4.75 2.72
CA LEU A 154 14.92 4.90 2.21
C LEU A 154 14.87 5.82 0.99
N CYS A 155 15.38 7.05 1.11
CA CYS A 155 15.41 8.01 0.01
C CYS A 155 16.27 7.51 -1.16
N LEU A 156 17.45 6.94 -0.86
CA LEU A 156 18.34 6.39 -1.88
C LEU A 156 17.70 5.23 -2.66
N ASN A 157 16.92 4.38 -2.01
CA ASN A 157 16.24 3.28 -2.69
C ASN A 157 15.08 3.74 -3.58
N TYR A 158 14.30 4.75 -3.16
CA TYR A 158 13.29 5.37 -4.04
C TYR A 158 13.95 6.01 -5.27
N LYS A 159 15.03 6.79 -5.07
CA LYS A 159 15.79 7.38 -6.18
C LYS A 159 16.32 6.31 -7.13
N LYS A 160 16.85 5.21 -6.59
CA LYS A 160 17.33 4.07 -7.38
C LYS A 160 16.23 3.39 -8.18
N ALA A 161 15.03 3.22 -7.61
CA ALA A 161 13.89 2.63 -8.30
C ALA A 161 13.44 3.47 -9.50
N SER A 162 13.38 4.80 -9.33
CA SER A 162 13.04 5.71 -10.43
C SER A 162 14.10 5.76 -11.53
N LYS A 163 15.39 5.73 -11.15
CA LYS A 163 16.48 5.69 -12.13
C LYS A 163 16.37 4.44 -13.01
N LYS A 164 16.21 3.26 -12.39
CA LYS A 164 16.04 1.98 -13.11
C LYS A 164 14.87 2.00 -14.10
N ARG A 165 13.74 2.59 -13.69
CA ARG A 165 12.58 2.75 -14.57
C ARG A 165 12.90 3.62 -15.78
N SER A 166 13.60 4.73 -15.55
CA SER A 166 13.93 5.68 -16.61
C SER A 166 14.93 5.09 -17.61
N GLU A 167 15.91 4.33 -17.10
CA GLU A 167 16.83 3.52 -17.93
C GLU A 167 16.04 2.53 -18.81
N PHE A 168 15.06 1.81 -18.25
CA PHE A 168 14.21 0.89 -19.00
C PHE A 168 13.40 1.59 -20.12
N ILE A 169 12.82 2.75 -19.83
CA ILE A 169 12.07 3.52 -20.84
C ILE A 169 12.99 3.98 -21.96
N ALA A 170 14.18 4.47 -21.62
CA ALA A 170 15.17 4.91 -22.59
C ALA A 170 15.63 3.75 -23.50
N GLU A 171 15.84 2.56 -22.92
CA GLU A 171 16.19 1.34 -23.66
C GLU A 171 15.04 0.91 -24.60
N LYS A 172 13.81 0.88 -24.09
CA LYS A 172 12.62 0.53 -24.88
C LYS A 172 12.42 1.50 -26.06
N ALA A 173 12.57 2.80 -25.82
CA ALA A 173 12.50 3.82 -26.87
C ALA A 173 13.65 3.71 -27.89
N ALA A 174 14.83 3.25 -27.47
CA ALA A 174 15.95 3.00 -28.38
C ALA A 174 15.75 1.75 -29.25
N SER A 175 14.95 0.79 -28.78
CA SER A 175 14.62 -0.44 -29.50
C SER A 175 13.47 -0.33 -30.51
N SER A 176 12.70 0.76 -30.49
CA SER A 176 11.66 1.04 -31.49
C SER A 176 12.23 1.81 -32.68
N GLU A 177 12.11 1.26 -33.90
CA GLU A 177 12.78 1.68 -35.15
C GLU A 177 12.36 3.03 -35.78
N GLU A 178 11.98 4.06 -35.03
CA GLU A 178 11.82 5.41 -35.62
C GLU A 178 12.69 6.46 -34.92
N PRO A 179 13.78 6.93 -35.56
CA PRO A 179 14.51 8.09 -35.09
C PRO A 179 14.05 9.35 -35.83
N PRO A 180 13.38 10.33 -35.17
CA PRO A 180 13.58 11.71 -35.55
C PRO A 180 14.98 12.12 -35.09
N GLY A 181 15.77 12.70 -36.01
CA GLY A 181 17.16 13.09 -35.76
C GLY A 181 17.34 13.92 -34.49
N GLY A 182 18.37 13.59 -33.70
CA GLY A 182 18.78 14.33 -32.48
C GLY A 182 18.62 13.59 -31.15
N ALA A 183 18.26 12.30 -31.15
CA ALA A 183 17.94 11.53 -29.94
C ALA A 183 19.14 11.23 -29.01
N THR A 184 20.39 11.35 -29.46
CA THR A 184 21.56 10.86 -28.69
C THR A 184 22.00 11.82 -27.58
N GLU A 185 22.02 13.13 -27.82
CA GLU A 185 22.39 14.13 -26.80
C GLU A 185 21.27 14.36 -25.76
N ARG A 186 20.02 14.04 -26.11
CA ARG A 186 18.87 14.09 -25.19
C ARG A 186 18.79 12.88 -24.24
N ARG A 187 19.57 11.81 -24.49
CA ARG A 187 19.57 10.55 -23.70
C ARG A 187 20.37 10.64 -22.39
N GLU A 188 21.52 11.31 -22.39
CA GLU A 188 22.36 11.44 -21.18
C GLU A 188 21.78 12.46 -20.18
N SER A 189 21.15 13.53 -20.67
CA SER A 189 20.61 14.59 -19.82
C SER A 189 19.36 14.20 -19.02
N VAL A 190 18.56 13.24 -19.51
CA VAL A 190 17.33 12.76 -18.84
C VAL A 190 17.62 11.79 -17.69
N THR A 191 18.72 11.03 -17.74
CA THR A 191 19.05 10.04 -16.69
C THR A 191 19.93 10.60 -15.57
N GLU A 192 20.71 11.65 -15.81
CA GLU A 192 21.57 12.29 -14.80
C GLU A 192 20.84 13.29 -13.90
N ASN A 193 19.74 13.90 -14.36
CA ASN A 193 19.04 14.97 -13.64
C ASN A 193 17.82 14.52 -12.83
N ILE A 194 17.52 13.22 -12.76
CA ILE A 194 16.36 12.73 -12.01
C ILE A 194 16.57 12.98 -10.51
N ASN A 195 15.97 14.07 -10.02
CA ASN A 195 15.92 14.42 -8.62
C ASN A 195 14.64 13.90 -7.96
N TRP A 196 14.15 12.78 -8.46
CA TRP A 196 12.97 12.12 -7.95
C TRP A 196 13.28 11.15 -6.79
N GLY A 197 12.36 11.03 -5.84
CA GLY A 197 12.44 10.10 -4.73
C GLY A 197 11.38 10.42 -3.66
N VAL A 198 11.86 10.82 -2.50
CA VAL A 198 11.01 11.30 -1.39
C VAL A 198 10.90 12.82 -1.48
N GLY A 199 9.68 13.34 -1.47
CA GLY A 199 9.39 14.77 -1.39
C GLY A 199 9.03 15.19 0.04
N PRO A 200 7.83 15.73 0.27
CA PRO A 200 7.46 16.23 1.59
C PRO A 200 7.36 15.08 2.61
N VAL A 201 7.93 15.32 3.80
CA VAL A 201 7.80 14.43 4.96
C VAL A 201 6.99 15.14 6.03
N LEU A 202 5.77 14.65 6.23
CA LEU A 202 4.80 15.24 7.12
C LEU A 202 4.76 14.42 8.42
N TYR A 203 5.38 14.97 9.46
CA TYR A 203 5.55 14.33 10.77
C TYR A 203 4.33 14.53 11.68
N GLY A 204 4.16 13.59 12.62
CA GLY A 204 3.25 13.70 13.76
C GLY A 204 3.88 14.49 14.90
N SER A 205 3.26 14.44 16.08
CA SER A 205 3.83 14.93 17.33
C SER A 205 4.01 13.80 18.37
N VAL A 206 4.77 14.06 19.44
CA VAL A 206 4.87 13.15 20.59
C VAL A 206 3.49 12.80 21.16
N ARG A 207 2.54 13.75 21.12
CA ARG A 207 1.19 13.52 21.65
C ARG A 207 0.45 12.44 20.89
N GLU A 208 0.48 12.46 19.56
CA GLU A 208 -0.17 11.41 18.77
C GLU A 208 0.63 10.11 18.78
N TRP A 209 1.95 10.19 18.95
CA TRP A 209 2.79 9.01 19.12
C TRP A 209 2.46 8.23 20.41
N VAL A 210 2.10 8.92 21.49
CA VAL A 210 1.67 8.31 22.76
C VAL A 210 0.18 7.96 22.78
N ILE A 211 -0.68 8.79 22.17
CA ILE A 211 -2.13 8.57 22.10
C ILE A 211 -2.49 8.02 20.72
N GLN A 212 -2.35 6.70 20.55
CA GLN A 212 -2.47 6.02 19.26
C GLN A 212 -3.76 6.34 18.46
N PRO A 213 -4.96 6.51 19.05
CA PRO A 213 -6.16 6.88 18.30
C PRO A 213 -6.06 8.22 17.56
N LEU A 214 -5.15 9.12 17.97
CA LEU A 214 -4.91 10.39 17.28
C LEU A 214 -4.01 10.25 16.05
N MET A 215 -3.37 9.10 15.84
CA MET A 215 -2.53 8.86 14.66
C MET A 215 -3.33 8.96 13.36
N ALA A 216 -4.57 8.44 13.35
CA ALA A 216 -5.47 8.56 12.20
C ALA A 216 -5.77 10.02 11.85
N GLU A 217 -6.15 10.81 12.86
CA GLU A 217 -6.44 12.24 12.69
C GLU A 217 -5.22 12.98 12.15
N ARG A 218 -4.05 12.70 12.71
CA ARG A 218 -2.83 13.37 12.30
C ARG A 218 -2.42 13.07 10.86
N LYS A 219 -2.57 11.82 10.42
CA LYS A 219 -2.30 11.47 9.01
C LYS A 219 -3.32 12.12 8.08
N PHE A 220 -4.57 12.24 8.49
CA PHE A 220 -5.58 12.98 7.75
C PHE A 220 -5.27 14.49 7.68
N GLU A 221 -4.88 15.14 8.79
CA GLU A 221 -4.43 16.53 8.79
C GLU A 221 -3.22 16.75 7.86
N ASN A 222 -2.26 15.83 7.88
CA ASN A 222 -1.10 15.89 7.00
C ASN A 222 -1.49 15.75 5.52
N PHE A 223 -2.47 14.90 5.21
CA PHE A 223 -3.05 14.84 3.87
C PHE A 223 -3.68 16.17 3.45
N LEU A 224 -4.48 16.81 4.33
CA LEU A 224 -5.06 18.12 4.03
C LEU A 224 -3.98 19.20 3.80
N GLN A 225 -2.91 19.20 4.60
CA GLN A 225 -1.77 20.11 4.40
C GLN A 225 -1.06 19.87 3.06
N LEU A 226 -0.84 18.60 2.70
CA LEU A 226 -0.26 18.24 1.40
C LEU A 226 -1.15 18.74 0.26
N ARG A 227 -2.46 18.44 0.33
CA ARG A 227 -3.43 18.84 -0.68
C ARG A 227 -3.48 20.37 -0.86
N GLU A 228 -3.49 21.13 0.23
CA GLU A 228 -3.47 22.59 0.16
C GLU A 228 -2.15 23.12 -0.43
N SER A 229 -1.01 22.49 -0.11
CA SER A 229 0.28 22.88 -0.69
C SER A 229 0.38 22.66 -2.21
N LEU A 230 -0.43 21.75 -2.75
CA LEU A 230 -0.54 21.44 -4.17
C LEU A 230 -1.66 22.24 -4.87
N ARG A 231 -2.38 23.08 -4.13
CA ARG A 231 -3.47 23.89 -4.67
C ARG A 231 -2.95 24.88 -5.71
N GLY A 232 -3.66 24.96 -6.85
CA GLY A 232 -3.27 25.79 -7.99
C GLY A 232 -2.30 25.13 -8.96
N GLN A 233 -1.85 23.90 -8.68
CA GLN A 233 -1.18 23.05 -9.65
C GLN A 233 -2.21 22.27 -10.50
N GLU A 234 -1.74 21.50 -11.48
CA GLU A 234 -2.61 20.63 -12.29
C GLU A 234 -3.48 19.70 -11.43
N LYS A 235 -4.69 19.37 -11.93
CA LYS A 235 -5.60 18.44 -11.27
C LYS A 235 -4.94 17.07 -11.15
N ARG A 236 -5.13 16.40 -10.01
CA ARG A 236 -4.45 15.14 -9.69
C ARG A 236 -5.32 14.23 -8.83
N GLY A 237 -5.02 12.94 -8.89
CA GLY A 237 -5.54 11.95 -7.96
C GLY A 237 -4.57 11.66 -6.82
N PHE A 238 -5.08 11.08 -5.74
CA PHE A 238 -4.31 10.68 -4.56
C PHE A 238 -4.40 9.18 -4.33
N VAL A 239 -3.25 8.55 -4.05
CA VAL A 239 -3.19 7.16 -3.59
C VAL A 239 -2.48 7.14 -2.25
N PHE A 240 -3.07 6.48 -1.25
CA PHE A 240 -2.44 6.28 0.05
C PHE A 240 -2.03 4.83 0.24
N ILE A 241 -0.80 4.61 0.72
CA ILE A 241 -0.25 3.31 1.08
C ILE A 241 0.04 3.33 2.59
N GLY A 242 -0.61 2.45 3.33
CA GLY A 242 -0.44 2.31 4.78
C GLY A 242 -0.46 0.84 5.19
N ASP A 243 -0.64 0.57 6.48
CA ASP A 243 -0.75 -0.79 7.02
C ASP A 243 -2.03 -1.04 7.85
N THR A 244 -2.26 -2.29 8.24
CA THR A 244 -3.41 -2.66 9.09
C THR A 244 -3.15 -2.57 10.59
N GLY A 245 -1.93 -2.20 10.99
CA GLY A 245 -1.43 -2.21 12.37
C GLY A 245 -1.67 -0.92 13.15
N LEU A 246 -1.36 0.25 12.56
CA LEU A 246 -1.38 1.54 13.29
C LEU A 246 -2.25 2.61 12.62
N TYR A 247 -3.56 2.39 12.66
CA TYR A 247 -4.61 3.36 12.35
C TYR A 247 -4.64 3.95 10.91
N ASP A 248 -3.86 3.38 9.99
CA ASP A 248 -3.81 3.80 8.60
C ASP A 248 -5.10 3.54 7.85
N ARG A 249 -5.79 2.46 8.17
CA ARG A 249 -7.13 2.23 7.66
C ARG A 249 -8.04 3.41 7.99
N GLN A 250 -8.10 3.82 9.25
CA GLN A 250 -8.95 4.93 9.69
C GLN A 250 -8.53 6.26 9.05
N ALA A 251 -7.22 6.50 8.87
CA ALA A 251 -6.73 7.67 8.15
C ALA A 251 -7.21 7.67 6.69
N GLY A 252 -7.01 6.55 5.97
CA GLY A 252 -7.43 6.40 4.58
C GLY A 252 -8.94 6.55 4.39
N LEU A 253 -9.75 6.00 5.30
CA LEU A 253 -11.20 6.17 5.27
C LEU A 253 -11.61 7.63 5.43
N ARG A 254 -10.97 8.38 6.32
CA ARG A 254 -11.23 9.82 6.47
C ARG A 254 -10.83 10.63 5.24
N MET A 255 -9.73 10.25 4.57
CA MET A 255 -9.35 10.87 3.28
C MET A 255 -10.45 10.67 2.25
N ILE A 256 -11.00 9.46 2.14
CA ILE A 256 -12.11 9.14 1.24
C ILE A 256 -13.38 9.90 1.63
N ASP A 257 -13.75 9.91 2.91
CA ASP A 257 -14.97 10.58 3.38
C ASP A 257 -14.96 12.09 3.07
N ALA A 258 -13.79 12.72 3.17
CA ALA A 258 -13.64 14.15 2.91
C ALA A 258 -13.45 14.48 1.42
N HIS A 259 -12.80 13.60 0.64
CA HIS A 259 -12.38 13.86 -0.73
C HIS A 259 -12.55 12.64 -1.65
N PRO A 260 -13.76 12.07 -1.80
CA PRO A 260 -13.98 10.82 -2.52
C PRO A 260 -13.65 10.92 -4.02
N ASP A 261 -13.78 12.12 -4.61
CA ASP A 261 -13.49 12.38 -6.03
C ASP A 261 -11.99 12.59 -6.33
N GLU A 262 -11.17 12.81 -5.29
CA GLU A 262 -9.73 13.04 -5.45
C GLU A 262 -8.91 11.80 -5.04
N VAL A 263 -9.43 10.95 -4.15
CA VAL A 263 -8.74 9.73 -3.71
C VAL A 263 -9.06 8.57 -4.66
N LEU A 264 -8.02 8.04 -5.32
CA LEU A 264 -8.16 6.96 -6.31
C LEU A 264 -8.16 5.58 -5.68
N ALA A 265 -7.37 5.37 -4.62
CA ALA A 265 -7.26 4.09 -3.93
C ALA A 265 -6.54 4.21 -2.59
N ILE A 266 -6.88 3.32 -1.65
CA ILE A 266 -6.15 3.10 -0.41
C ILE A 266 -5.60 1.68 -0.43
N PHE A 267 -4.28 1.54 -0.30
CA PHE A 267 -3.59 0.26 -0.21
C PHE A 267 -3.14 0.03 1.24
N LEU A 268 -3.55 -1.08 1.85
CA LEU A 268 -3.26 -1.45 3.23
C LEU A 268 -2.42 -2.73 3.26
N HIS A 269 -1.17 -2.61 3.67
CA HIS A 269 -0.30 -3.73 3.93
C HIS A 269 -0.79 -4.48 5.17
N ASP A 270 -1.22 -5.72 4.98
CA ASP A 270 -1.70 -6.57 6.04
C ASP A 270 -0.52 -7.00 6.91
N VAL A 271 -0.41 -6.38 8.09
CA VAL A 271 0.62 -6.66 9.09
C VAL A 271 0.10 -7.31 10.37
N THR A 272 -1.21 -7.47 10.46
CA THR A 272 -1.90 -7.93 11.66
C THR A 272 -2.49 -9.32 11.52
N SER A 273 -2.71 -9.83 10.31
CA SER A 273 -3.21 -11.19 10.15
C SER A 273 -2.20 -12.24 10.62
N THR A 274 -2.69 -13.17 11.43
CA THR A 274 -1.96 -14.38 11.84
C THR A 274 -2.73 -15.63 11.38
N GLU A 275 -2.11 -16.80 11.44
CA GLU A 275 -2.81 -18.07 11.13
C GLU A 275 -3.96 -18.33 12.10
N ASP A 276 -3.75 -18.00 13.37
CA ASP A 276 -4.73 -18.21 14.44
C ASP A 276 -5.82 -17.13 14.47
N SER A 277 -5.55 -15.98 13.87
CA SER A 277 -6.47 -14.85 13.78
C SER A 277 -6.34 -14.19 12.41
N PRO A 278 -6.84 -14.84 11.34
CA PRO A 278 -6.86 -14.23 10.03
C PRO A 278 -7.75 -12.99 10.10
N LEU A 279 -7.19 -11.80 9.85
CA LEU A 279 -8.02 -10.64 9.61
C LEU A 279 -8.87 -10.94 8.36
N ASP A 280 -10.13 -10.51 8.40
CA ASP A 280 -10.95 -10.45 7.20
C ASP A 280 -10.46 -9.29 6.32
N THR A 281 -9.32 -9.48 5.65
CA THR A 281 -8.68 -8.50 4.77
C THR A 281 -9.29 -8.50 3.36
N GLN A 282 -10.61 -8.66 3.27
CA GLN A 282 -11.30 -8.53 1.99
C GLN A 282 -11.16 -7.10 1.48
N ASP A 283 -10.93 -6.96 0.18
CA ASP A 283 -11.00 -5.65 -0.49
C ASP A 283 -12.46 -5.20 -0.56
N TYR A 284 -12.68 -3.90 -0.47
CA TYR A 284 -14.03 -3.34 -0.51
C TYR A 284 -14.01 -1.92 -1.09
N LEU A 285 -15.18 -1.39 -1.42
CA LEU A 285 -15.34 0.03 -1.75
C LEU A 285 -15.82 0.79 -0.52
N HIS A 286 -15.22 1.95 -0.28
CA HIS A 286 -15.72 2.95 0.67
C HIS A 286 -16.05 4.20 -0.13
N ASN A 287 -17.31 4.64 -0.14
CA ASN A 287 -17.80 5.74 -0.98
C ASN A 287 -17.35 5.65 -2.46
N GLY A 288 -17.34 4.44 -3.03
CA GLY A 288 -16.89 4.20 -4.42
C GLY A 288 -15.37 4.10 -4.60
N VAL A 289 -14.57 4.47 -3.60
CA VAL A 289 -13.11 4.38 -3.65
C VAL A 289 -12.64 3.00 -3.17
N PRO A 290 -11.74 2.33 -3.91
CA PRO A 290 -11.22 1.02 -3.51
C PRO A 290 -10.30 1.09 -2.29
N VAL A 291 -10.60 0.26 -1.29
CA VAL A 291 -9.73 -0.05 -0.15
C VAL A 291 -9.23 -1.47 -0.32
N VAL A 292 -7.92 -1.58 -0.50
CA VAL A 292 -7.25 -2.77 -1.01
C VAL A 292 -6.26 -3.29 0.01
N HIS A 293 -6.41 -4.53 0.47
CA HIS A 293 -5.45 -5.15 1.37
C HIS A 293 -4.44 -6.00 0.61
N PHE A 294 -3.20 -6.08 1.07
CA PHE A 294 -2.20 -6.93 0.44
C PHE A 294 -1.17 -7.45 1.44
N LYS A 295 -0.58 -8.61 1.16
CA LYS A 295 0.50 -9.19 2.00
C LYS A 295 1.89 -8.99 1.39
N THR A 296 1.96 -8.86 0.07
CA THR A 296 3.20 -8.58 -0.65
C THR A 296 2.99 -7.44 -1.63
N TYR A 297 4.06 -6.72 -1.96
CA TYR A 297 3.99 -5.67 -2.97
C TYR A 297 3.80 -6.20 -4.39
N ILE A 298 4.00 -7.50 -4.64
CA ILE A 298 3.57 -8.14 -5.90
C ILE A 298 2.03 -8.23 -5.92
N GLY A 299 1.42 -8.67 -4.81
CA GLY A 299 -0.03 -8.66 -4.65
C GLY A 299 -0.62 -7.24 -4.76
N ALA A 300 0.03 -6.23 -4.16
CA ALA A 300 -0.36 -4.83 -4.32
C ALA A 300 -0.30 -4.38 -5.79
N ALA A 301 0.78 -4.71 -6.50
CA ALA A 301 0.96 -4.39 -7.91
C ALA A 301 -0.11 -5.02 -8.80
N LEU A 302 -0.46 -6.28 -8.55
CA LEU A 302 -1.52 -6.95 -9.28
C LEU A 302 -2.87 -6.26 -9.10
N LYS A 303 -3.22 -5.87 -7.88
CA LYS A 303 -4.48 -5.17 -7.60
C LYS A 303 -4.47 -3.76 -8.20
N ALA A 304 -3.34 -3.05 -8.14
CA ALA A 304 -3.18 -1.76 -8.82
C ALA A 304 -3.30 -1.87 -10.35
N PHE A 305 -2.80 -2.94 -10.97
CA PHE A 305 -3.00 -3.25 -12.39
C PHE A 305 -4.48 -3.50 -12.71
N GLN A 306 -5.19 -4.24 -11.86
CA GLN A 306 -6.63 -4.48 -12.02
C GLN A 306 -7.46 -3.18 -11.91
N LEU A 307 -6.98 -2.22 -11.11
CA LEU A 307 -7.55 -0.87 -10.99
C LEU A 307 -7.14 0.08 -12.12
N GLY A 308 -6.30 -0.35 -13.07
CA GLY A 308 -5.78 0.52 -14.13
C GLY A 308 -4.72 1.52 -13.65
N LEU A 309 -4.28 1.45 -12.40
CA LEU A 309 -3.26 2.33 -11.83
C LEU A 309 -1.85 1.97 -12.31
N LEU A 310 -1.63 0.71 -12.70
CA LEU A 310 -0.34 0.22 -13.23
C LEU A 310 -0.52 -0.43 -14.61
N SER A 311 0.52 -0.33 -15.44
CA SER A 311 0.63 -1.10 -16.68
C SER A 311 1.23 -2.49 -16.43
N ARG A 312 1.15 -3.39 -17.42
CA ARG A 312 1.80 -4.71 -17.35
C ARG A 312 3.31 -4.59 -17.10
N ASP A 313 4.00 -3.77 -17.89
CA ASP A 313 5.44 -3.56 -17.75
C ASP A 313 5.81 -3.06 -16.34
N ALA A 314 4.94 -2.24 -15.72
CA ALA A 314 5.15 -1.78 -14.35
C ALA A 314 5.07 -2.94 -13.34
N VAL A 315 4.08 -3.83 -13.48
CA VAL A 315 3.98 -5.05 -12.65
C VAL A 315 5.21 -5.92 -12.81
N ASP A 316 5.69 -6.15 -14.04
CA ASP A 316 6.87 -6.96 -14.31
C ASP A 316 8.13 -6.39 -13.62
N ARG A 317 8.33 -5.06 -13.66
CA ARG A 317 9.44 -4.39 -12.95
C ARG A 317 9.33 -4.56 -11.44
N ILE A 318 8.13 -4.51 -10.87
CA ILE A 318 7.91 -4.69 -9.43
C ILE A 318 8.22 -6.14 -9.03
N ILE A 319 7.78 -7.13 -9.82
CA ILE A 319 8.11 -8.55 -9.61
C ILE A 319 9.63 -8.74 -9.61
N GLN A 320 10.34 -8.21 -10.61
CA GLN A 320 11.80 -8.30 -10.69
C GLN A 320 12.49 -7.66 -9.47
N ALA A 321 12.03 -6.48 -9.05
CA ALA A 321 12.56 -5.79 -7.87
C ALA A 321 12.31 -6.58 -6.58
N ALA A 322 11.13 -7.19 -6.44
CA ALA A 322 10.79 -8.03 -5.29
C ALA A 322 11.65 -9.30 -5.24
N LYS A 323 11.85 -9.99 -6.38
CA LYS A 323 12.70 -11.18 -6.48
C LYS A 323 14.16 -10.89 -6.13
N LEU A 324 14.69 -9.76 -6.59
CA LEU A 324 16.05 -9.36 -6.22
C LEU A 324 16.19 -9.13 -4.70
N ALA A 325 15.17 -8.52 -4.09
CA ALA A 325 15.13 -8.26 -2.65
C ALA A 325 14.82 -9.51 -1.81
N SER A 326 14.18 -10.52 -2.37
CA SER A 326 13.72 -11.72 -1.64
C SER A 326 14.84 -12.71 -1.30
N THR A 327 16.01 -12.58 -1.94
CA THR A 327 17.22 -13.39 -1.70
C THR A 327 17.71 -13.42 -0.25
N LYS A 328 17.17 -12.55 0.61
CA LYS A 328 17.55 -12.40 2.03
C LYS A 328 16.42 -12.75 3.00
N LEU A 329 15.34 -13.37 2.51
CA LEU A 329 14.14 -13.67 3.30
C LEU A 329 14.09 -15.12 3.79
N PRO A 330 13.34 -15.40 4.87
CA PRO A 330 12.95 -16.76 5.22
C PRO A 330 12.08 -17.42 4.13
N ASP A 331 12.21 -18.74 3.97
CA ASP A 331 11.53 -19.54 2.92
C ASP A 331 10.02 -19.30 2.82
N ARG A 332 9.33 -19.19 3.95
CA ARG A 332 7.89 -18.91 3.99
C ARG A 332 7.51 -17.62 3.27
N ARG A 333 8.32 -16.56 3.42
CA ARG A 333 8.07 -15.26 2.78
C ARG A 333 8.39 -15.31 1.29
N ILE A 334 9.37 -16.12 0.90
CA ILE A 334 9.65 -16.42 -0.49
C ILE A 334 8.43 -17.13 -1.11
N ALA A 335 7.82 -18.09 -0.41
CA ALA A 335 6.63 -18.80 -0.89
C ALA A 335 5.43 -17.86 -1.11
N GLU A 336 5.17 -16.92 -0.20
CA GLU A 336 4.12 -15.89 -0.37
C GLU A 336 4.38 -15.02 -1.61
N LEU A 337 5.63 -14.59 -1.83
CA LEU A 337 6.01 -13.83 -3.04
C LEU A 337 5.84 -14.66 -4.32
N MET A 338 6.26 -15.93 -4.31
CA MET A 338 6.13 -16.82 -5.47
C MET A 338 4.67 -17.11 -5.81
N TYR A 339 3.81 -17.24 -4.80
CA TYR A 339 2.37 -17.40 -5.01
C TYR A 339 1.77 -16.16 -5.69
N ASP A 340 2.09 -14.96 -5.19
CA ASP A 340 1.60 -13.71 -5.77
C ASP A 340 2.18 -13.47 -7.18
N GLU A 341 3.42 -13.86 -7.44
CA GLU A 341 4.03 -13.86 -8.78
C GLU A 341 3.25 -14.74 -9.76
N MET A 342 3.03 -16.01 -9.40
CA MET A 342 2.24 -16.95 -10.21
C MET A 342 0.82 -16.42 -10.46
N LEU A 343 0.19 -15.85 -9.43
CA LEU A 343 -1.15 -15.28 -9.55
C LEU A 343 -1.17 -14.06 -10.48
N ALA A 344 -0.14 -13.21 -10.41
CA ALA A 344 0.01 -12.06 -11.29
C ALA A 344 0.17 -12.50 -12.75
N GLU A 345 1.07 -13.45 -13.03
CA GLU A 345 1.27 -14.01 -14.38
C GLU A 345 -0.02 -14.59 -14.95
N LYS A 346 -0.73 -15.41 -14.17
CA LYS A 346 -2.01 -16.02 -14.58
C LYS A 346 -3.08 -14.97 -14.88
N THR A 347 -3.17 -13.93 -14.04
CA THR A 347 -4.17 -12.87 -14.19
C THR A 347 -3.87 -12.00 -15.40
N ILE A 348 -2.61 -11.61 -15.58
CA ILE A 348 -2.16 -10.83 -16.74
C ILE A 348 -2.43 -11.62 -18.03
N ALA A 349 -2.08 -12.90 -18.07
CA ALA A 349 -2.35 -13.77 -19.22
C ALA A 349 -3.86 -13.85 -19.52
N LYS A 350 -4.71 -14.06 -18.50
CA LYS A 350 -6.17 -14.05 -18.68
C LYS A 350 -6.66 -12.72 -19.24
N MET A 351 -6.20 -11.60 -18.70
CA MET A 351 -6.62 -10.27 -19.16
C MET A 351 -6.14 -9.99 -20.58
N SER A 352 -4.93 -10.40 -20.97
CA SER A 352 -4.42 -10.24 -22.33
C SER A 352 -5.21 -11.04 -23.38
N LEU A 353 -5.94 -12.10 -22.98
CA LEU A 353 -6.79 -12.90 -23.86
C LEU A 353 -8.22 -12.33 -24.03
N GLU A 354 -8.67 -11.44 -23.15
CA GLU A 354 -9.96 -10.76 -23.28
C GLU A 354 -9.88 -9.70 -24.40
N THR A 355 -10.58 -9.91 -25.52
CA THR A 355 -10.59 -8.97 -26.66
C THR A 355 -11.24 -7.64 -26.26
N PRO A 356 -10.84 -6.50 -26.86
CA PRO A 356 -11.44 -5.19 -26.59
C PRO A 356 -12.97 -5.20 -26.72
N GLN A 357 -13.50 -5.86 -27.73
CA GLN A 357 -14.94 -6.04 -27.93
C GLN A 357 -15.63 -6.79 -26.77
N SER A 358 -15.00 -7.82 -26.20
CA SER A 358 -15.56 -8.54 -25.05
C SER A 358 -15.55 -7.70 -23.77
N ARG A 359 -14.57 -6.80 -23.63
CA ARG A 359 -14.47 -5.88 -22.48
C ARG A 359 -15.54 -4.78 -22.56
N ASP A 360 -15.68 -4.16 -23.72
CA ASP A 360 -16.67 -3.10 -23.95
C ASP A 360 -18.10 -3.63 -23.77
N LEU A 361 -18.39 -4.86 -24.23
CA LEU A 361 -19.71 -5.47 -24.02
C LEU A 361 -19.99 -5.76 -22.55
N LYS A 362 -19.03 -6.33 -21.80
CA LYS A 362 -19.21 -6.61 -20.36
C LYS A 362 -19.39 -5.32 -19.56
N GLN A 363 -18.66 -4.26 -19.91
CA GLN A 363 -18.76 -2.96 -19.26
C GLN A 363 -20.10 -2.25 -19.60
N ALA A 364 -20.51 -2.25 -20.87
CA ALA A 364 -21.79 -1.70 -21.29
C ALA A 364 -22.98 -2.44 -20.65
N MET A 365 -22.92 -3.77 -20.57
CA MET A 365 -23.94 -4.57 -19.89
C MET A 365 -23.97 -4.28 -18.39
N SER A 366 -22.82 -4.19 -17.72
CA SER A 366 -22.76 -3.84 -16.29
C SER A 366 -23.35 -2.46 -15.99
N ILE A 367 -23.20 -1.49 -16.88
CA ILE A 367 -23.81 -0.15 -16.75
C ILE A 367 -25.32 -0.25 -16.94
N ALA A 368 -25.78 -0.92 -18.00
CA ALA A 368 -27.20 -1.09 -18.29
C ALA A 368 -27.96 -1.82 -17.17
N PHE A 369 -27.37 -2.86 -16.56
CA PHE A 369 -27.98 -3.55 -15.42
C PHE A 369 -28.12 -2.66 -14.18
N ARG A 370 -27.16 -1.76 -13.97
CA ARG A 370 -27.15 -0.83 -12.84
C ARG A 370 -28.18 0.28 -13.01
N GLU A 371 -28.34 0.79 -14.24
CA GLU A 371 -29.40 1.75 -14.59
C GLU A 371 -30.81 1.14 -14.50
N ALA A 372 -30.93 -0.17 -14.75
CA ALA A 372 -32.18 -0.91 -14.62
C ALA A 372 -32.55 -1.28 -13.17
N GLY A 373 -31.72 -0.96 -12.17
CA GLY A 373 -31.97 -1.30 -10.77
C GLY A 373 -31.92 -2.80 -10.46
N LEU A 374 -31.29 -3.59 -11.34
CA LEU A 374 -31.14 -5.03 -11.18
C LEU A 374 -29.83 -5.34 -10.45
N ASP A 375 -29.93 -6.14 -9.40
CA ASP A 375 -28.77 -6.52 -8.59
C ASP A 375 -27.83 -7.42 -9.41
N SER A 376 -26.55 -7.06 -9.44
CA SER A 376 -25.47 -7.65 -10.24
C SER A 376 -25.14 -9.13 -9.96
N GLY A 377 -25.99 -9.82 -9.20
CA GLY A 377 -25.85 -11.21 -8.78
C GLY A 377 -26.34 -12.27 -9.78
N MET A 378 -26.92 -11.89 -10.93
CA MET A 378 -27.18 -12.86 -12.01
C MET A 378 -25.87 -13.12 -12.77
N ILE A 379 -25.21 -14.20 -12.38
CA ILE A 379 -24.03 -14.77 -13.04
C ILE A 379 -24.41 -15.05 -14.50
N LEU A 380 -23.88 -14.26 -15.43
CA LEU A 380 -23.67 -14.72 -16.79
C LEU A 380 -22.44 -15.61 -16.72
N ASP A 381 -22.65 -16.93 -16.66
CA ASP A 381 -21.57 -17.89 -16.77
C ASP A 381 -20.84 -17.69 -18.12
N ASP A 382 -19.55 -18.00 -18.14
CA ASP A 382 -18.69 -17.89 -19.33
C ASP A 382 -19.23 -18.72 -20.53
N ASP A 383 -20.21 -19.62 -20.32
CA ASP A 383 -20.92 -20.38 -21.36
C ASP A 383 -21.95 -19.56 -22.16
N PHE A 384 -22.19 -18.29 -21.82
CA PHE A 384 -23.08 -17.41 -22.58
C PHE A 384 -22.38 -16.65 -23.73
N PHE A 385 -21.05 -16.66 -23.80
CA PHE A 385 -20.25 -15.91 -24.79
C PHE A 385 -19.42 -16.77 -25.73
#